data_AF-A0A7K5A5W7-F1
#
_entry.id   AF-A0A7K5A5W7-F1
#
_cell.length_a   1.000
_cell.length_b   1.000
_cell.length_c   1.000
_cell.angle_alpha   90.00
_cell.angle_beta   90.00
_cell.angle_gamma   90.00
#
_symmetry.space_group_name_H-M   'P 1'
#
loop_
_entity.id
_entity.type
_entity.pdbx_description
1 polymer ?
#
loop_
_entity_poly.entity_id
_entity_poly.type
_entity_poly.pdbx_seq_one_letter_code
_entity_poly.pdbx_strand_id
1 'polypeptide(L)'
;TGEAWRSDRLMLNKEVLSPQVVEGFVPLLSEVGEDFIRRARAQVGKSGRECWTADFTHELFRFALESVCHVLYGERLGLLQDFVDPEAQRFIDAVSLMFHTTLPMLYVPPTLLRHLNTKMWRDHVQAWDAIFTQADKCIQNVYRDLRLQRKSTKEYMGILCNLIMQDKLPLDDIKA
;
A
#
# COMPACT_ATOMS: atom_id res chain seq x y z
N THR A 1 2.45 -14.41 18.74
CA THR A 1 1.89 -14.69 20.09
C THR A 1 1.69 -13.37 20.82
N GLY A 2 0.99 -13.36 21.97
CA GLY A 2 0.48 -12.15 22.62
C GLY A 2 1.53 -11.06 22.92
N GLU A 3 2.69 -11.42 23.48
CA GLU A 3 3.74 -10.44 23.83
C GLU A 3 4.41 -9.83 22.59
N ALA A 4 4.73 -10.63 21.57
CA ALA A 4 5.29 -10.13 20.31
C ALA A 4 4.33 -9.13 19.67
N TRP A 5 3.05 -9.50 19.52
CA TRP A 5 2.01 -8.60 19.02
C TRP A 5 1.90 -7.32 19.85
N ARG A 6 1.95 -7.41 21.18
CA ARG A 6 1.86 -6.25 22.07
C ARG A 6 3.04 -5.31 21.85
N SER A 7 4.25 -5.84 21.73
CA SER A 7 5.47 -5.07 21.47
C SER A 7 5.34 -4.29 20.16
N ASP A 8 5.04 -4.98 19.06
CA ASP A 8 4.89 -4.38 17.73
C ASP A 8 3.78 -3.33 17.74
N ARG A 9 2.63 -3.65 18.36
CA ARG A 9 1.47 -2.76 18.43
C ARG A 9 1.78 -1.47 19.19
N LEU A 10 2.44 -1.57 20.35
CA LEU A 10 2.79 -0.40 21.15
C LEU A 10 3.78 0.51 20.42
N MET A 11 4.64 -0.06 19.60
CA MET A 11 5.58 0.70 18.79
C MET A 11 4.90 1.37 17.59
N LEU A 12 4.19 0.60 16.77
CA LEU A 12 3.47 1.11 15.59
C LEU A 12 2.42 2.15 15.96
N ASN A 13 1.72 2.02 17.09
CA ASN A 13 0.75 3.02 17.53
C ASN A 13 1.36 4.43 17.64
N LYS A 14 2.65 4.55 17.99
CA LYS A 14 3.33 5.85 18.09
C LYS A 14 3.53 6.50 16.73
N GLU A 15 3.83 5.71 15.71
CA GLU A 15 4.13 6.19 14.36
C GLU A 15 2.91 6.19 13.42
N VAL A 16 1.82 5.50 13.78
CA VAL A 16 0.65 5.35 12.91
C VAL A 16 -0.61 5.99 13.49
N LEU A 17 -0.79 5.98 14.82
CA LEU A 17 -2.03 6.39 15.47
C LEU A 17 -1.89 7.61 16.39
N SER A 18 -0.68 8.09 16.65
CA SER A 18 -0.49 9.25 17.52
C SER A 18 -0.98 10.53 16.82
N PRO A 19 -1.72 11.42 17.49
CA PRO A 19 -2.21 12.65 16.87
C PRO A 19 -1.10 13.52 16.26
N GLN A 20 0.07 13.51 16.91
CA GLN A 20 1.28 14.24 16.46
C GLN A 20 1.77 13.77 15.08
N VAL A 21 1.66 12.47 14.79
CA VAL A 21 2.13 11.91 13.53
C VAL A 21 1.05 11.97 12.44
N VAL A 22 -0.24 11.89 12.82
CA VAL A 22 -1.36 12.00 11.88
C VAL A 22 -1.39 13.35 11.16
N GLU A 23 -0.99 14.45 11.82
CA GLU A 23 -0.84 15.76 11.16
C GLU A 23 0.13 15.70 9.96
N GLY A 24 1.19 14.88 10.06
CA GLY A 24 2.15 14.66 8.97
C GLY A 24 1.58 13.88 7.78
N PHE A 25 0.46 13.17 7.95
CA PHE A 25 -0.20 12.44 6.86
C PHE A 25 -1.07 13.34 5.99
N VAL A 26 -1.55 14.46 6.54
CA VAL A 26 -2.50 15.34 5.86
C VAL A 26 -1.96 15.82 4.51
N PRO A 27 -0.71 16.32 4.38
CA PRO A 27 -0.17 16.73 3.08
C PRO A 27 -0.13 15.57 2.08
N LEU A 28 0.37 14.40 2.50
CA LEU A 28 0.47 13.20 1.66
C LEU A 28 -0.91 12.76 1.15
N LEU A 29 -1.90 12.69 2.03
CA LEU A 29 -3.26 12.30 1.67
C LEU A 29 -3.96 13.37 0.80
N SER A 30 -3.66 14.64 1.03
CA SER A 30 -4.22 15.76 0.25
C SER A 30 -3.74 15.70 -1.20
N GLU A 31 -2.45 15.41 -1.43
CA GLU A 31 -1.90 15.24 -2.79
C GLU A 31 -2.63 14.13 -3.56
N VAL A 32 -2.85 12.98 -2.93
CA VAL A 32 -3.57 11.86 -3.56
C VAL A 32 -5.04 12.22 -3.81
N GLY A 33 -5.67 12.97 -2.90
CA GLY A 33 -7.04 13.49 -3.06
C GLY A 33 -7.16 14.47 -4.23
N GLU A 34 -6.22 15.40 -4.37
CA GLU A 34 -6.19 16.33 -5.49
C GLU A 34 -6.02 15.62 -6.84
N ASP A 35 -5.18 14.61 -6.90
CA ASP A 35 -4.98 13.79 -8.10
C ASP A 35 -6.25 13.03 -8.48
N PHE A 36 -6.97 12.48 -7.50
CA PHE A 36 -8.26 11.84 -7.73
C PHE A 36 -9.30 12.81 -8.28
N ILE A 37 -9.39 14.02 -7.71
CA ILE A 37 -10.29 15.08 -8.22
C ILE A 37 -9.90 15.48 -9.64
N ARG A 38 -8.60 15.62 -9.94
CA ARG A 38 -8.11 15.97 -11.28
C ARG A 38 -8.49 14.90 -12.30
N ARG A 39 -8.34 13.62 -11.93
CA ARG A 39 -8.78 12.48 -12.74
C ARG A 39 -10.28 12.51 -12.99
N ALA A 40 -11.09 12.69 -11.95
CA ALA A 40 -12.54 12.78 -12.08
C ALA A 40 -12.98 13.89 -13.04
N ARG A 41 -12.40 15.10 -12.89
CA ARG A 41 -12.66 16.23 -13.81
C ARG A 41 -12.25 15.92 -15.25
N ALA A 42 -11.12 15.25 -15.46
CA ALA A 42 -10.68 14.83 -16.79
C ALA A 42 -11.65 13.82 -17.43
N GLN A 43 -12.22 12.89 -16.66
CA GLN A 43 -13.20 11.93 -17.15
C GLN A 43 -14.55 12.59 -17.48
N VAL A 44 -14.99 13.57 -16.70
CA VAL A 44 -16.16 14.42 -17.04
C VAL A 44 -15.92 15.13 -18.38
N GLY A 45 -14.75 15.75 -18.55
CA GLY A 45 -14.40 16.43 -19.81
C GLY A 45 -14.38 15.50 -21.03
N LYS A 46 -13.88 14.26 -20.88
CA LYS A 46 -13.84 13.26 -21.95
C LYS A 46 -15.23 12.71 -22.32
N SER A 47 -16.17 12.66 -21.37
CA SER A 47 -17.51 12.09 -21.61
C SER A 47 -18.44 13.05 -22.38
N GLY A 48 -18.11 14.34 -22.43
CA GLY A 48 -18.96 15.38 -23.03
C GLY A 48 -20.24 15.63 -22.24
N ARG A 49 -20.38 15.05 -21.03
CA ARG A 49 -21.51 15.24 -20.11
C ARG A 49 -21.06 16.06 -18.91
N GLU A 50 -22.00 16.70 -18.21
CA GLU A 50 -21.72 17.40 -16.95
C GLU A 50 -21.44 16.45 -15.76
N CYS A 51 -21.50 15.13 -15.98
CA CYS A 51 -21.28 14.12 -14.93
C CYS A 51 -20.42 12.95 -15.42
N TRP A 52 -19.71 12.32 -14.47
CA TRP A 52 -18.99 11.08 -14.67
C TRP A 52 -19.79 9.93 -14.06
N THR A 53 -20.33 9.06 -14.92
CA THR A 53 -21.01 7.83 -14.50
C THR A 53 -20.08 6.66 -14.78
N ALA A 54 -19.56 6.04 -13.72
CA ALA A 54 -18.70 4.87 -13.80
C ALA A 54 -18.85 4.00 -12.54
N ASP A 55 -18.36 2.76 -12.62
CA ASP A 55 -18.12 1.96 -11.43
C ASP A 55 -16.89 2.50 -10.69
N PHE A 56 -17.13 3.10 -9.53
CA PHE A 56 -16.08 3.68 -8.71
C PHE A 56 -15.31 2.65 -7.89
N THR A 57 -15.70 1.37 -7.89
CA THR A 57 -15.04 0.33 -7.08
C THR A 57 -13.54 0.26 -7.39
N HIS A 58 -13.18 0.19 -8.67
CA HIS A 58 -11.78 0.15 -9.10
C HIS A 58 -11.05 1.48 -8.84
N GLU A 59 -11.74 2.60 -9.02
CA GLU A 59 -11.16 3.94 -8.83
C GLU A 59 -10.88 4.23 -7.35
N LEU A 60 -11.81 3.86 -6.46
CA LEU A 60 -11.65 3.95 -5.02
C LEU A 60 -10.62 2.96 -4.48
N PHE A 61 -10.51 1.77 -5.08
CA PHE A 61 -9.45 0.82 -4.73
C PHE A 61 -8.07 1.39 -5.05
N ARG A 62 -7.89 1.96 -6.24
CA ARG A 62 -6.65 2.63 -6.65
C ARG A 62 -6.33 3.84 -5.76
N PHE A 63 -7.34 4.63 -5.41
CA PHE A 63 -7.21 5.75 -4.49
C PHE A 63 -6.77 5.32 -3.08
N ALA A 64 -7.43 4.31 -2.50
CA ALA A 64 -7.08 3.79 -1.19
C ALA A 64 -5.66 3.20 -1.16
N LEU A 65 -5.30 2.45 -2.21
CA LEU A 65 -3.99 1.83 -2.32
C LEU A 65 -2.88 2.87 -2.51
N GLU A 66 -3.07 3.89 -3.36
CA GLU A 66 -2.12 5.01 -3.50
C GLU A 66 -1.98 5.75 -2.17
N SER A 67 -3.08 6.03 -1.48
CA SER A 67 -3.09 6.77 -0.21
C SER A 67 -2.29 6.04 0.87
N VAL A 68 -2.55 4.74 1.07
CA VAL A 68 -1.85 3.97 2.11
C VAL A 68 -0.38 3.78 1.77
N CYS A 69 -0.04 3.49 0.51
CA CYS A 69 1.35 3.35 0.08
C CYS A 69 2.12 4.67 0.20
N HIS A 70 1.48 5.80 -0.09
CA HIS A 70 2.11 7.10 0.01
C HIS A 70 2.37 7.50 1.48
N VAL A 71 1.42 7.25 2.39
CA VAL A 71 1.63 7.48 3.83
C VAL A 71 2.70 6.53 4.41
N LEU A 72 2.74 5.27 3.97
CA LEU A 72 3.72 4.29 4.45
C LEU A 72 5.13 4.58 3.95
N TYR A 73 5.31 4.74 2.64
CA TYR A 73 6.63 4.80 1.99
C TYR A 73 7.08 6.23 1.66
N GLY A 74 6.19 7.21 1.68
CA GLY A 74 6.49 8.56 1.20
C GLY A 74 6.82 8.60 -0.29
N GLU A 75 6.30 7.64 -1.07
CA GLU A 75 6.49 7.51 -2.52
C GLU A 75 5.16 7.41 -3.23
N ARG A 76 5.08 7.97 -4.45
CA ARG A 76 3.90 7.90 -5.31
C ARG A 76 4.03 6.70 -6.24
N LEU A 77 3.07 5.78 -6.18
CA LEU A 77 3.05 4.61 -7.06
C LEU A 77 2.43 4.92 -8.43
N GLY A 78 1.77 6.08 -8.55
CA GLY A 78 1.18 6.53 -9.82
C GLY A 78 -0.11 5.78 -10.16
N LEU A 79 -0.78 5.17 -9.17
CA LEU A 79 -1.96 4.36 -9.41
C LEU A 79 -3.16 5.19 -9.91
N LEU A 80 -3.14 6.51 -9.82
CA LEU A 80 -4.24 7.37 -10.31
C LEU A 80 -4.00 7.95 -11.71
N GLN A 81 -2.87 7.64 -12.33
CA GLN A 81 -2.55 8.12 -13.68
C GLN A 81 -3.41 7.43 -14.76
N ASP A 82 -3.58 8.11 -15.90
CA ASP A 82 -4.28 7.54 -17.06
C ASP A 82 -3.54 6.29 -17.58
N PHE A 83 -2.22 6.34 -17.59
CA PHE A 83 -1.35 5.19 -17.82
C PHE A 83 -0.80 4.69 -16.48
N VAL A 84 -1.11 3.45 -16.10
CA VAL A 84 -0.53 2.79 -14.94
C VAL A 84 0.62 1.92 -15.42
N ASP A 85 1.77 2.04 -14.78
CA ASP A 85 2.89 1.16 -15.06
C ASP A 85 2.48 -0.32 -14.92
N PRO A 86 2.87 -1.22 -15.84
CA PRO A 86 2.50 -2.63 -15.77
C PRO A 86 2.89 -3.34 -14.47
N GLU A 87 3.94 -2.90 -13.78
CA GLU A 87 4.32 -3.40 -12.46
C GLU A 87 3.34 -2.94 -11.37
N ALA A 88 2.96 -1.67 -11.39
CA ALA A 88 1.96 -1.12 -10.48
C ALA A 88 0.56 -1.72 -10.70
N GLN A 89 0.20 -2.01 -11.96
CA GLN A 89 -1.03 -2.74 -12.27
C GLN A 89 -1.00 -4.18 -11.73
N ARG A 90 0.13 -4.89 -11.89
CA ARG A 90 0.31 -6.22 -11.29
C ARG A 90 0.14 -6.21 -9.78
N PHE A 91 0.58 -5.15 -9.10
CA PHE A 91 0.38 -4.99 -7.67
C PHE A 91 -1.11 -4.82 -7.31
N ILE A 92 -1.85 -3.95 -8.02
CA ILE A 92 -3.31 -3.80 -7.87
C ILE A 92 -4.01 -5.16 -8.02
N ASP A 93 -3.69 -5.88 -9.10
CA ASP A 93 -4.31 -7.15 -9.42
C ASP A 93 -3.99 -8.21 -8.37
N ALA A 94 -2.76 -8.23 -7.85
CA ALA A 94 -2.33 -9.13 -6.80
C ALA A 94 -3.08 -8.89 -5.49
N VAL A 95 -3.22 -7.64 -5.03
CA VAL A 95 -3.99 -7.31 -3.81
C VAL A 95 -5.46 -7.72 -3.98
N SER A 96 -6.05 -7.44 -5.15
CA SER A 96 -7.42 -7.87 -5.45
C SER A 96 -7.55 -9.39 -5.41
N LEU A 97 -6.66 -10.12 -6.09
CA LEU A 97 -6.66 -11.59 -6.14
C LEU A 97 -6.47 -12.20 -4.74
N MET A 98 -5.61 -11.60 -3.92
CA MET A 98 -5.39 -12.03 -2.53
C MET A 98 -6.69 -11.95 -1.73
N PHE A 99 -7.44 -10.85 -1.80
CA PHE A 99 -8.73 -10.75 -1.11
C PHE A 99 -9.77 -11.76 -1.63
N HIS A 100 -9.88 -11.92 -2.96
CA HIS A 100 -10.84 -12.84 -3.56
C HIS A 100 -10.57 -14.32 -3.22
N THR A 101 -9.29 -14.70 -3.09
CA THR A 101 -8.88 -16.07 -2.76
C THR A 101 -8.92 -16.35 -1.25
N THR A 102 -8.76 -15.32 -0.41
CA THR A 102 -8.78 -15.48 1.07
C THR A 102 -10.12 -15.97 1.58
N LEU A 103 -11.23 -15.37 1.13
CA LEU A 103 -12.55 -15.65 1.70
C LEU A 103 -12.97 -17.13 1.52
N PRO A 104 -12.86 -17.75 0.33
CA PRO A 104 -13.17 -19.17 0.17
C PRO A 104 -12.21 -20.07 0.95
N MET A 105 -10.92 -19.70 1.03
CA MET A 105 -9.91 -20.49 1.75
C MET A 105 -10.14 -20.52 3.27
N LEU A 106 -10.84 -19.53 3.83
CA LEU A 106 -11.16 -19.48 5.27
C LEU A 106 -12.04 -20.66 5.73
N TYR A 107 -12.83 -21.24 4.82
CA TYR A 107 -13.75 -22.34 5.11
C TYR A 107 -13.13 -23.73 4.86
N VAL A 108 -11.88 -23.80 4.40
CA VAL A 108 -11.21 -25.05 4.05
C VAL A 108 -9.92 -25.20 4.87
N PRO A 109 -9.66 -26.37 5.48
CA PRO A 109 -8.42 -26.58 6.22
C PRO A 109 -7.17 -26.31 5.36
N PRO A 110 -6.19 -25.52 5.85
CA PRO A 110 -4.99 -25.17 5.08
C PRO A 110 -4.18 -26.39 4.61
N THR A 111 -4.16 -27.46 5.42
CA THR A 111 -3.50 -28.72 5.06
C THR A 111 -4.11 -29.31 3.78
N LEU A 112 -5.44 -29.31 3.66
CA LEU A 112 -6.12 -29.83 2.49
C LEU A 112 -5.82 -28.99 1.24
N LEU A 113 -5.90 -27.65 1.35
CA LEU A 113 -5.58 -26.73 0.26
C LEU A 113 -4.15 -26.90 -0.25
N ARG A 114 -3.19 -27.02 0.68
CA ARG A 114 -1.76 -27.20 0.36
C ARG A 114 -1.46 -28.58 -0.22
N HIS A 115 -2.03 -29.65 0.35
CA HIS A 115 -1.78 -31.02 -0.13
C HIS A 115 -2.41 -31.29 -1.50
N LEU A 116 -3.64 -30.80 -1.73
CA LEU A 116 -4.31 -30.93 -3.03
C LEU A 116 -3.74 -29.98 -4.08
N ASN A 117 -2.86 -29.05 -3.67
CA ASN A 117 -2.30 -28.00 -4.52
C ASN A 117 -3.37 -27.39 -5.43
N THR A 118 -4.46 -26.91 -4.84
CA THR A 118 -5.60 -26.43 -5.63
C THR A 118 -5.19 -25.19 -6.44
N LYS A 119 -5.90 -24.91 -7.55
CA LYS A 119 -5.66 -23.68 -8.32
C LYS A 119 -5.76 -22.44 -7.41
N MET A 120 -6.77 -22.41 -6.55
CA MET A 120 -7.00 -21.33 -5.59
C MET A 120 -5.82 -21.13 -4.64
N TRP A 121 -5.22 -22.20 -4.11
CA TRP A 121 -4.02 -22.11 -3.28
C TRP A 121 -2.84 -21.50 -4.04
N ARG A 122 -2.59 -21.94 -5.29
CA ARG A 122 -1.51 -21.38 -6.12
C ARG A 122 -1.74 -19.91 -6.45
N ASP A 123 -2.96 -19.55 -6.84
CA ASP A 123 -3.33 -18.16 -7.14
C ASP A 123 -3.12 -17.27 -5.91
N HIS A 124 -3.47 -17.75 -4.71
CA HIS A 124 -3.30 -17.03 -3.45
C HIS A 124 -1.82 -16.82 -3.10
N VAL A 125 -0.99 -17.87 -3.23
CA VAL A 125 0.45 -17.78 -2.99
C VAL A 125 1.10 -16.81 -3.98
N GLN A 126 0.77 -16.92 -5.28
CA GLN A 126 1.30 -16.03 -6.30
C GLN A 126 0.91 -14.56 -6.07
N ALA A 127 -0.33 -14.32 -5.60
CA ALA A 127 -0.77 -12.98 -5.22
C ALA A 127 0.07 -12.42 -4.07
N TRP A 128 0.30 -13.20 -3.01
CA TRP A 128 1.17 -12.79 -1.91
C TRP A 128 2.61 -12.54 -2.36
N ASP A 129 3.20 -13.41 -3.19
CA ASP A 129 4.55 -13.23 -3.70
C ASP A 129 4.72 -11.89 -4.44
N ALA A 130 3.73 -11.51 -5.25
CA ALA A 130 3.72 -10.23 -5.94
C ALA A 130 3.59 -9.04 -4.98
N ILE A 131 2.75 -9.16 -3.94
CA ILE A 131 2.58 -8.13 -2.90
C ILE A 131 3.89 -7.92 -2.12
N PHE A 132 4.51 -9.00 -1.65
CA PHE A 132 5.77 -8.93 -0.90
C PHE A 132 6.92 -8.42 -1.76
N THR A 133 6.99 -8.81 -3.03
CA THR A 133 8.00 -8.29 -3.97
C THR A 133 7.88 -6.78 -4.13
N GLN A 134 6.65 -6.26 -4.30
CA GLN A 134 6.42 -4.83 -4.41
C GLN A 134 6.75 -4.11 -3.10
N ALA A 135 6.35 -4.66 -1.96
CA ALA A 135 6.65 -4.09 -0.65
C ALA A 135 8.16 -4.00 -0.40
N ASP A 136 8.92 -5.06 -0.67
CA ASP A 136 10.37 -5.06 -0.52
C ASP A 136 11.02 -4.01 -1.44
N LYS A 137 10.55 -3.87 -2.69
CA LYS A 137 11.03 -2.83 -3.60
C LYS A 137 10.83 -1.42 -3.03
N CYS A 138 9.65 -1.12 -2.51
CA CYS A 138 9.37 0.16 -1.87
C CYS A 138 10.28 0.40 -0.65
N ILE A 139 10.46 -0.62 0.19
CA ILE A 139 11.34 -0.55 1.37
C ILE A 139 12.79 -0.28 0.95
N GLN A 140 13.30 -1.00 -0.05
CA GLN A 140 14.65 -0.80 -0.58
C GLN A 140 14.84 0.60 -1.18
N ASN A 141 13.83 1.13 -1.87
CA ASN A 141 13.88 2.49 -2.41
C ASN A 141 14.00 3.54 -1.31
N VAL A 142 13.17 3.46 -0.26
CA VAL A 142 13.22 4.36 0.89
C VAL A 142 14.59 4.30 1.57
N TYR A 143 15.12 3.09 1.78
CA TYR A 143 16.44 2.91 2.38
C TYR A 143 17.57 3.52 1.52
N ARG A 144 17.53 3.31 0.20
CA ARG A 144 18.49 3.90 -0.74
C ARG A 144 18.43 5.43 -0.70
N ASP A 145 17.24 6.01 -0.71
CA ASP A 145 17.07 7.46 -0.72
C ASP A 145 17.54 8.11 0.57
N LEU A 146 17.35 7.45 1.72
CA LEU A 146 17.90 7.87 3.01
C LEU A 146 19.43 7.85 3.02
N ARG A 147 20.04 6.77 2.52
CA ARG A 147 21.51 6.67 2.43
C ARG A 147 22.14 7.72 1.52
N LEU A 148 21.45 8.11 0.47
CA LEU A 148 21.93 9.10 -0.50
C LEU A 148 21.61 10.56 -0.09
N GLN A 149 21.01 10.79 1.09
CA GLN A 149 20.51 12.08 1.55
C GLN A 149 19.66 12.83 0.50
N ARG A 150 18.91 12.08 -0.32
CA ARG A 150 18.07 12.66 -1.37
C ARG A 150 16.82 13.36 -0.84
N LYS A 151 16.47 13.11 0.43
CA LYS A 151 15.28 13.62 1.09
C LYS A 151 15.69 14.60 2.19
N SER A 152 15.19 15.84 2.11
CA SER A 152 15.39 16.88 3.12
C SER A 152 14.67 16.50 4.42
N THR A 153 15.33 16.61 5.56
CA THR A 153 14.79 16.25 6.88
C THR A 153 13.67 17.18 7.39
N LYS A 154 13.28 18.19 6.60
CA LYS A 154 12.33 19.23 7.00
C LYS A 154 10.86 18.83 6.79
N GLU A 155 10.58 17.83 5.96
CA GLU A 155 9.22 17.37 5.66
C GLU A 155 9.00 15.94 6.13
N TYR A 156 7.74 15.58 6.40
CA TYR A 156 7.37 14.24 6.81
C TYR A 156 7.50 13.28 5.62
N MET A 157 8.38 12.27 5.74
CA MET A 157 8.78 11.40 4.62
C MET A 157 8.10 10.02 4.60
N GLY A 158 7.04 9.82 5.38
CA GLY A 158 6.34 8.54 5.50
C GLY A 158 6.69 7.75 6.77
N ILE A 159 5.82 6.81 7.13
CA ILE A 159 5.93 6.01 8.36
C ILE A 159 7.23 5.20 8.38
N LEU A 160 7.55 4.54 7.26
CA LEU A 160 8.73 3.70 7.14
C LEU A 160 10.03 4.51 7.34
N CYS A 161 10.08 5.71 6.76
CA CYS A 161 11.24 6.59 6.91
C CYS A 161 11.49 6.94 8.38
N ASN A 162 10.43 7.29 9.13
CA ASN A 162 10.55 7.60 10.56
C ASN A 162 10.97 6.39 11.39
N LEU A 163 10.43 5.21 11.12
CA LEU A 163 10.82 3.97 11.79
C LEU A 163 12.31 3.67 11.60
N ILE A 164 12.82 3.81 10.36
CA ILE A 164 14.24 3.59 10.04
C ILE A 164 15.13 4.66 10.70
N MET A 165 14.75 5.94 10.63
CA MET A 165 15.58 7.03 11.19
C MET A 165 15.70 6.97 12.72
N GLN A 166 14.71 6.39 13.39
CA GLN A 166 14.68 6.31 14.84
C GLN A 166 15.25 4.98 15.38
N ASP A 167 15.77 4.11 14.50
CA ASP A 167 16.32 2.78 14.81
C ASP A 167 15.38 1.94 15.70
N LYS A 168 14.06 2.10 15.49
CA LYS A 168 13.05 1.56 16.40
C LYS A 168 12.77 0.08 16.16
N LEU A 169 13.06 -0.45 14.96
CA LEU A 169 12.82 -1.85 14.60
C LEU A 169 14.01 -2.45 13.83
N PRO A 170 14.39 -3.70 14.14
CA PRO A 170 15.20 -4.50 13.22
C PRO A 170 14.55 -4.57 11.84
N LEU A 171 15.36 -4.54 10.78
CA LEU A 171 14.87 -4.58 9.38
C LEU A 171 13.95 -5.75 9.08
N ASP A 172 14.15 -6.90 9.74
CA ASP A 172 13.33 -8.09 9.56
C ASP A 172 11.92 -7.91 10.15
N ASP A 173 11.78 -7.16 11.26
CA ASP A 173 10.49 -6.87 11.90
C ASP A 173 9.71 -5.77 11.16
N ILE A 174 10.41 -4.90 10.43
CA ILE A 174 9.78 -3.92 9.52
C ILE A 174 9.19 -4.62 8.27
N LYS A 175 9.82 -5.71 7.83
CA LYS A 175 9.44 -6.46 6.63
C LYS A 175 8.42 -7.59 6.88
N ALA A 176 8.21 -7.95 8.15
CA ALA A 176 7.39 -9.09 8.59
C ALA A 176 5.90 -8.96 8.26
#